data_AF-A0A2P5BLN1-F1
#
_entry.id   AF-A0A2P5BLN1-F1
#
_cell.length_a   1.000
_cell.length_b   1.000
_cell.length_c   1.000
_cell.angle_alpha   90.00
_cell.angle_beta   90.00
_cell.angle_gamma   90.00
#
_symmetry.space_group_name_H-M   'P 1'
#
loop_
_entity.id
_entity.type
_entity.pdbx_description
1 polymer ?
#
loop_
_entity_poly.entity_id
_entity_poly.type
_entity_poly.pdbx_seq_one_letter_code
_entity_poly.pdbx_strand_id
1 'polypeptide(L)'
;MQLDQTLMGNSSEDDDSLTNPLGRWSVFYYGVGHMLNDITASCWFTYLLVFLTDIGLSPQNAAAVMLSGQIADGFATIFTGELIDRFGHFKIWHGAGSILVAISFSSVFGGCLPCKIFSTSTSTLETVSYSTFAAIFNVGWAATQVSHMSMVNCITLNSTSRVVLASCRNAFTMVANLSLYAVAFVVFNLTTAKTHALIENQAYLAFFVINDLRMAQSAKALVPAIIYISSFIVSVSLQEVPWTAQRLKAYFSAGGIIWVFCGTMILILPKSLNGFMYILSICIGIANALMMVTGISMQSVLIDTDLNGCAFVCGSLSFLDKISCGLALFVLQSFQNIQTDVASPVEATNSNPIYISVTRFGLGLVPAICALVAVAVTFTMKLHHPLSKPLVEPLLV
;
A
#
# COMPACT_ATOMS: atom_id res chain seq x y z
N MET A 1 26.83 4.78 -43.62
CA MET A 1 28.06 5.00 -42.83
C MET A 1 27.98 6.27 -41.98
N GLN A 2 27.59 7.43 -42.52
CA GLN A 2 27.41 8.66 -41.71
C GLN A 2 26.08 8.71 -40.93
N LEU A 3 25.04 7.99 -41.36
CA LEU A 3 23.75 7.88 -40.65
C LEU A 3 23.80 6.90 -39.46
N ASP A 4 24.62 5.84 -39.54
CA ASP A 4 24.85 4.91 -38.43
C ASP A 4 25.64 5.56 -37.28
N GLN A 5 26.59 6.44 -37.58
CA GLN A 5 27.39 7.10 -36.55
C GLN A 5 26.57 8.10 -35.72
N THR A 6 25.56 8.76 -36.29
CA THR A 6 24.68 9.67 -35.55
C THR A 6 23.69 8.91 -34.66
N LEU A 7 23.22 7.74 -35.09
CA LEU A 7 22.36 6.86 -34.28
C LEU A 7 23.14 6.17 -33.14
N MET A 8 24.40 5.79 -33.36
CA MET A 8 25.28 5.28 -32.30
C MET A 8 25.79 6.38 -31.35
N GLY A 9 25.89 7.63 -31.82
CA GLY A 9 26.23 8.78 -30.98
C GLY A 9 25.15 9.14 -29.97
N ASN A 10 23.88 9.24 -30.40
CA ASN A 10 22.76 9.56 -29.50
C ASN A 10 22.46 8.46 -28.47
N SER A 11 22.59 7.17 -28.84
CA SER A 11 22.32 6.06 -27.92
C SER A 11 23.34 5.98 -26.77
N SER A 12 24.60 6.36 -27.01
CA SER A 12 25.61 6.38 -25.96
C SER A 12 25.47 7.57 -24.99
N GLU A 13 25.04 8.74 -25.47
CA GLU A 13 24.77 9.91 -24.60
C GLU A 13 23.52 9.70 -23.74
N ASP A 14 22.46 9.09 -24.28
CA ASP A 14 21.24 8.77 -23.53
C ASP A 14 21.50 7.67 -22.47
N ASP A 15 22.29 6.63 -22.81
CA ASP A 15 22.69 5.58 -21.86
C ASP A 15 23.57 6.12 -20.72
N ASP A 16 24.52 7.02 -21.02
CA ASP A 16 25.32 7.72 -20.01
C ASP A 16 24.45 8.61 -19.11
N SER A 17 23.41 9.25 -19.65
CA SER A 17 22.47 10.04 -18.86
C SER A 17 21.66 9.20 -17.86
N LEU A 18 21.29 7.96 -18.21
CA LEU A 18 20.42 7.08 -17.43
C LEU A 18 21.15 6.39 -16.26
N THR A 19 22.48 6.29 -16.36
CA THR A 19 23.37 5.77 -15.31
C THR A 19 23.84 6.85 -14.34
N ASN A 20 23.73 8.13 -14.70
CA ASN A 20 24.05 9.25 -13.83
C ASN A 20 23.06 9.41 -12.66
N PRO A 21 23.51 9.97 -11.53
CA PRO A 21 22.61 10.28 -10.41
C PRO A 21 21.52 11.28 -10.81
N LEU A 22 20.29 11.03 -10.35
CA LEU A 22 19.15 11.90 -10.67
C LEU A 22 19.21 13.23 -9.92
N GLY A 23 18.71 14.29 -10.58
CA GLY A 23 18.47 15.58 -9.94
C GLY A 23 17.32 15.54 -8.92
N ARG A 24 17.42 16.36 -7.87
CA ARG A 24 16.45 16.40 -6.75
C ARG A 24 15.00 16.67 -7.18
N TRP A 25 14.79 17.49 -8.20
CA TRP A 25 13.45 17.79 -8.70
C TRP A 25 12.75 16.59 -9.34
N SER A 26 13.48 15.78 -10.11
CA SER A 26 12.93 14.55 -10.69
C SER A 26 12.48 13.58 -9.61
N VAL A 27 13.31 13.41 -8.57
CA VAL A 27 12.99 12.61 -7.39
C VAL A 27 11.73 13.12 -6.70
N PHE A 28 11.64 14.43 -6.47
CA PHE A 28 10.50 15.05 -5.81
C PHE A 28 9.20 14.86 -6.60
N TYR A 29 9.20 15.13 -7.91
CA TYR A 29 8.01 14.95 -8.76
C TYR A 29 7.56 13.50 -8.81
N TYR A 30 8.50 12.56 -8.91
CA TYR A 30 8.18 11.13 -8.88
C TYR A 30 7.54 10.73 -7.55
N GLY A 31 8.11 11.18 -6.41
CA GLY A 31 7.57 10.89 -5.09
C GLY A 31 6.17 11.43 -4.87
N VAL A 32 5.92 12.70 -5.25
CA VAL A 32 4.60 13.34 -5.14
C VAL A 32 3.57 12.72 -6.08
N GLY A 33 4.00 12.24 -7.26
CA GLY A 33 3.10 11.73 -8.31
C GLY A 33 2.17 10.61 -7.86
N HIS A 34 2.54 9.81 -6.86
CA HIS A 34 1.71 8.73 -6.34
C HIS A 34 0.83 9.12 -5.14
N MET A 35 1.06 10.29 -4.55
CA MET A 35 0.46 10.69 -3.27
C MET A 35 -1.08 10.72 -3.32
N LEU A 36 -1.68 11.16 -4.42
CA LEU A 36 -3.15 11.14 -4.59
C LEU A 36 -3.70 9.72 -4.42
N ASN A 37 -3.08 8.76 -5.10
CA ASN A 37 -3.48 7.36 -5.06
C ASN A 37 -3.39 6.81 -3.63
N ASP A 38 -2.29 7.10 -2.92
CA ASP A 38 -2.08 6.68 -1.53
C ASP A 38 -3.11 7.28 -0.55
N ILE A 39 -3.46 8.56 -0.71
CA ILE A 39 -4.52 9.19 0.11
C ILE A 39 -5.86 8.49 -0.12
N THR A 40 -6.25 8.33 -1.39
CA THR A 40 -7.54 7.72 -1.72
C THR A 40 -7.61 6.24 -1.33
N ALA A 41 -6.49 5.51 -1.42
CA ALA A 41 -6.34 4.15 -0.95
C ALA A 41 -6.53 4.06 0.57
N SER A 42 -5.90 4.97 1.31
CA SER A 42 -6.03 5.04 2.76
C SER A 42 -7.48 5.32 3.17
N CYS A 43 -8.17 6.23 2.48
CA CYS A 43 -9.60 6.47 2.68
C CYS A 43 -10.45 5.24 2.36
N TRP A 44 -10.20 4.60 1.23
CA TRP A 44 -10.92 3.42 0.74
C TRP A 44 -10.88 2.30 1.77
N PHE A 45 -9.69 1.89 2.22
CA PHE A 45 -9.56 0.78 3.17
C PHE A 45 -10.02 1.13 4.59
N THR A 46 -9.92 2.40 5.00
CA THR A 46 -10.25 2.79 6.38
C THR A 46 -11.72 3.15 6.57
N TYR A 47 -12.34 3.81 5.58
CA TYR A 47 -13.63 4.50 5.78
C TYR A 47 -14.76 4.01 4.87
N LEU A 48 -14.49 3.29 3.77
CA LEU A 48 -15.54 2.93 2.81
C LEU A 48 -16.67 2.13 3.45
N LEU A 49 -16.34 1.02 4.13
CA LEU A 49 -17.36 0.16 4.74
C LEU A 49 -18.19 0.93 5.77
N VAL A 50 -17.53 1.75 6.59
CA VAL A 50 -18.17 2.62 7.59
C VAL A 50 -19.20 3.50 6.93
N PHE A 51 -18.75 4.25 5.91
CA PHE A 51 -19.57 5.18 5.17
C PHE A 51 -20.79 4.48 4.56
N LEU A 52 -20.58 3.35 3.88
CA LEU A 52 -21.66 2.60 3.24
C LEU A 52 -22.69 2.07 4.25
N THR A 53 -22.23 1.57 5.41
CA THR A 53 -23.16 1.13 6.46
C THR A 53 -23.90 2.29 7.12
N ASP A 54 -23.26 3.44 7.26
CA ASP A 54 -23.83 4.63 7.88
C ASP A 54 -24.94 5.26 7.03
N ILE A 55 -24.78 5.25 5.71
CA ILE A 55 -25.83 5.70 4.77
C ILE A 55 -26.99 4.70 4.63
N GLY A 56 -26.92 3.53 5.28
CA GLY A 56 -28.02 2.58 5.38
C GLY A 56 -27.89 1.30 4.55
N LEU A 57 -26.76 1.03 3.88
CA LEU A 57 -26.55 -0.28 3.25
C LEU A 57 -26.36 -1.36 4.32
N SER A 58 -26.88 -2.55 4.06
CA SER A 58 -26.59 -3.71 4.91
C SER A 58 -25.09 -4.03 4.89
N PRO A 59 -24.51 -4.60 5.97
CA PRO A 59 -23.11 -5.00 5.98
C PRO A 59 -22.73 -5.93 4.82
N GLN A 60 -23.65 -6.79 4.39
CA GLN A 60 -23.45 -7.68 3.24
C GLN A 60 -23.34 -6.89 1.93
N ASN A 61 -24.20 -5.90 1.71
CA ASN A 61 -24.17 -5.06 0.52
C ASN A 61 -22.94 -4.14 0.50
N ALA A 62 -22.57 -3.56 1.65
CA ALA A 62 -21.34 -2.77 1.78
C ALA A 62 -20.09 -3.60 1.48
N ALA A 63 -20.03 -4.84 1.98
CA ALA A 63 -18.97 -5.78 1.65
C ALA A 63 -18.94 -6.13 0.15
N ALA A 64 -20.11 -6.30 -0.48
CA ALA A 64 -20.18 -6.55 -1.93
C ALA A 64 -19.62 -5.38 -2.76
N VAL A 65 -19.88 -4.12 -2.36
CA VAL A 65 -19.30 -2.94 -3.00
C VAL A 65 -17.77 -2.90 -2.86
N MET A 66 -17.26 -3.17 -1.65
CA MET A 66 -15.80 -3.22 -1.45
C MET A 66 -15.16 -4.34 -2.27
N LEU A 67 -15.80 -5.51 -2.30
CA LEU A 67 -15.35 -6.68 -3.05
C LEU A 67 -15.33 -6.41 -4.57
N SER A 68 -16.35 -5.73 -5.12
CA SER A 68 -16.37 -5.39 -6.55
C SER A 68 -15.15 -4.53 -6.93
N GLY A 69 -14.79 -3.58 -6.07
CA GLY A 69 -13.59 -2.76 -6.21
C GLY A 69 -12.32 -3.61 -6.22
N GLN A 70 -12.13 -4.47 -5.22
CA GLN A 70 -10.92 -5.31 -5.11
C GLN A 70 -10.76 -6.31 -6.28
N ILE A 71 -11.87 -6.89 -6.76
CA ILE A 71 -11.85 -7.76 -7.94
C ILE A 71 -11.45 -6.95 -9.18
N ALA A 72 -12.07 -5.77 -9.38
CA ALA A 72 -11.75 -4.90 -10.50
C ALA A 72 -10.27 -4.48 -10.47
N ASP A 73 -9.76 -4.10 -9.29
CA ASP A 73 -8.36 -3.71 -9.06
C ASP A 73 -7.37 -4.83 -9.44
N GLY A 74 -7.64 -6.06 -8.97
CA GLY A 74 -6.82 -7.23 -9.25
C GLY A 74 -6.68 -7.48 -10.76
N PHE A 75 -7.80 -7.60 -11.47
CA PHE A 75 -7.76 -7.81 -12.92
C PHE A 75 -7.18 -6.61 -13.66
N ALA A 76 -7.55 -5.39 -13.27
CA ALA A 76 -7.07 -4.18 -13.92
C ALA A 76 -5.53 -4.08 -13.84
N THR A 77 -4.88 -4.51 -12.76
CA THR A 77 -3.41 -4.46 -12.72
C THR A 77 -2.71 -5.33 -13.77
N ILE A 78 -3.23 -6.52 -14.07
CA ILE A 78 -2.69 -7.37 -15.13
C ILE A 78 -2.95 -6.74 -16.50
N PHE A 79 -4.20 -6.35 -16.77
CA PHE A 79 -4.58 -5.77 -18.04
C PHE A 79 -3.86 -4.46 -18.32
N THR A 80 -3.78 -3.55 -17.35
CA THR A 80 -3.06 -2.30 -17.50
C THR A 80 -1.56 -2.55 -17.68
N GLY A 81 -0.97 -3.53 -17.00
CA GLY A 81 0.43 -3.91 -17.24
C GLY A 81 0.68 -4.31 -18.69
N GLU A 82 -0.09 -5.26 -19.21
CA GLU A 82 0.00 -5.72 -20.60
C GLU A 82 -0.25 -4.58 -21.61
N LEU A 83 -1.27 -3.75 -21.36
CA LEU A 83 -1.61 -2.63 -22.25
C LEU A 83 -0.54 -1.55 -22.25
N ILE A 84 0.08 -1.26 -21.10
CA ILE A 84 1.20 -0.31 -21.02
C ILE A 84 2.40 -0.85 -21.80
N ASP A 85 2.76 -2.13 -21.67
CA ASP A 85 3.89 -2.68 -22.42
C ASP A 85 3.61 -2.72 -23.92
N ARG A 86 2.36 -2.96 -24.33
CA ARG A 86 1.97 -2.99 -25.75
C ARG A 86 1.88 -1.61 -26.39
N PHE A 87 1.41 -0.60 -25.65
CA PHE A 87 1.10 0.73 -26.19
C PHE A 87 2.05 1.83 -25.70
N GLY A 88 2.93 1.57 -24.74
CA GLY A 88 3.85 2.55 -24.16
C GLY A 88 3.15 3.69 -23.39
N HIS A 89 3.77 4.87 -23.39
CA HIS A 89 3.22 6.12 -22.85
C HIS A 89 2.87 6.11 -21.34
N PHE A 90 3.80 5.67 -20.50
CA PHE A 90 3.63 5.54 -19.03
C PHE A 90 3.02 6.78 -18.35
N LYS A 91 3.43 7.99 -18.76
CA LYS A 91 2.91 9.26 -18.21
C LYS A 91 1.43 9.49 -18.54
N ILE A 92 0.99 9.10 -19.73
CA ILE A 92 -0.41 9.23 -20.16
C ILE A 92 -1.27 8.27 -19.36
N TRP A 93 -0.85 7.01 -19.21
CA TRP A 93 -1.56 6.03 -18.37
C TRP A 93 -1.67 6.47 -16.91
N HIS A 94 -0.57 7.00 -16.37
CA HIS A 94 -0.56 7.53 -15.01
C HIS A 94 -1.51 8.72 -14.83
N GLY A 95 -1.48 9.68 -15.76
CA GLY A 95 -2.35 10.85 -15.73
C GLY A 95 -3.83 10.49 -15.92
N ALA A 96 -4.14 9.61 -16.87
CA ALA A 96 -5.50 9.13 -17.13
C ALA A 96 -6.06 8.36 -15.91
N GLY A 97 -5.25 7.48 -15.32
CA GLY A 97 -5.60 6.78 -14.08
C GLY A 97 -5.88 7.76 -12.93
N SER A 98 -5.02 8.76 -12.75
CA SER A 98 -5.16 9.76 -11.69
C SER A 98 -6.42 10.61 -11.84
N ILE A 99 -6.77 11.00 -13.07
CA ILE A 99 -8.01 11.72 -13.37
C ILE A 99 -9.22 10.84 -13.07
N LEU A 100 -9.16 9.55 -13.47
CA LEU A 100 -10.25 8.60 -13.22
C LEU A 100 -10.46 8.39 -11.72
N VAL A 101 -9.38 8.25 -10.95
CA VAL A 101 -9.39 8.19 -9.48
C VAL A 101 -10.04 9.45 -8.90
N ALA A 102 -9.59 10.65 -9.29
CA ALA A 102 -10.10 11.90 -8.74
C ALA A 102 -11.61 12.08 -8.98
N ILE A 103 -12.08 11.77 -10.18
CA ILE A 103 -13.51 11.91 -10.55
C ILE A 103 -14.34 10.85 -9.82
N SER A 104 -13.93 9.59 -9.86
CA SER A 104 -14.70 8.47 -9.28
C SER A 104 -14.70 8.49 -7.75
N PHE A 105 -13.64 8.98 -7.10
CA PHE A 105 -13.55 9.07 -5.64
C PHE A 105 -14.70 9.90 -5.04
N SER A 106 -15.06 11.00 -5.70
CA SER A 106 -16.21 11.83 -5.30
C SER A 106 -17.55 11.09 -5.41
N SER A 107 -17.67 10.13 -6.33
CA SER A 107 -18.88 9.30 -6.49
C SER A 107 -18.92 8.12 -5.52
N VAL A 108 -17.76 7.59 -5.10
CA VAL A 108 -17.66 6.51 -4.11
C VAL A 108 -18.08 6.98 -2.72
N PHE A 109 -17.62 8.18 -2.31
CA PHE A 109 -18.01 8.80 -1.04
C PHE A 109 -19.14 9.85 -1.20
N GLY A 110 -19.70 9.95 -2.41
CA GLY A 110 -20.85 10.79 -2.71
C GLY A 110 -22.16 10.05 -2.50
N GLY A 111 -23.27 10.80 -2.49
CA GLY A 111 -24.61 10.18 -2.54
C GLY A 111 -24.83 9.41 -3.86
N CYS A 112 -25.78 8.47 -3.88
CA CYS A 112 -26.12 7.70 -5.08
C CYS A 112 -26.62 8.60 -6.22
N LEU A 113 -25.74 8.90 -7.19
CA LEU A 113 -26.06 9.76 -8.34
C LEU A 113 -27.23 9.19 -9.19
N PRO A 114 -27.27 7.88 -9.54
CA PRO A 114 -28.41 7.30 -10.24
C PRO A 114 -29.72 7.39 -9.45
N CYS A 115 -29.69 7.22 -8.13
CA CYS A 115 -30.89 7.29 -7.29
C CYS A 115 -31.52 8.70 -7.34
N LYS A 116 -30.69 9.75 -7.44
CA LYS A 116 -31.16 11.13 -7.62
C LYS A 116 -31.75 11.38 -9.01
N ILE A 117 -31.21 10.75 -10.05
CA ILE A 117 -31.69 10.89 -11.43
C ILE A 117 -33.03 10.15 -11.61
N PHE A 118 -33.13 8.92 -11.11
CA PHE A 118 -34.32 8.07 -11.27
C PHE A 118 -35.38 8.28 -10.18
N SER A 119 -35.16 9.18 -9.21
CA SER A 119 -36.05 9.44 -8.07
C SER A 119 -36.53 8.17 -7.35
N THR A 120 -35.68 7.14 -7.34
CA THR A 120 -35.99 5.81 -6.80
C THR A 120 -34.80 5.35 -5.97
N SER A 121 -35.04 5.05 -4.69
CA SER A 121 -34.03 4.57 -3.75
C SER A 121 -34.35 3.14 -3.34
N THR A 122 -33.89 2.18 -4.14
CA THR A 122 -33.89 0.76 -3.75
C THR A 122 -32.49 0.36 -3.34
N SER A 123 -32.38 -0.48 -2.30
CA SER A 123 -31.09 -0.96 -1.81
C SER A 123 -30.27 -1.67 -2.89
N THR A 124 -30.94 -2.37 -3.81
CA THR A 124 -30.30 -3.00 -4.98
C THR A 124 -29.71 -1.97 -5.94
N LEU A 125 -30.45 -0.91 -6.27
CA LEU A 125 -29.96 0.15 -7.17
C LEU A 125 -28.79 0.91 -6.55
N GLU A 126 -28.87 1.21 -5.25
CA GLU A 126 -27.77 1.82 -4.50
C GLU A 126 -26.52 0.93 -4.52
N THR A 127 -26.68 -0.36 -4.20
CA THR A 127 -25.57 -1.32 -4.17
C THR A 127 -24.91 -1.48 -5.53
N VAL A 128 -25.71 -1.55 -6.61
CA VAL A 128 -25.18 -1.64 -7.99
C VAL A 128 -24.47 -0.35 -8.39
N SER A 129 -25.04 0.81 -8.04
CA SER A 129 -24.42 2.11 -8.31
C SER A 129 -23.06 2.23 -7.61
N TYR A 130 -23.01 2.01 -6.30
CA TYR A 130 -21.78 2.07 -5.52
C TYR A 130 -20.77 1.02 -6.00
N SER A 131 -21.19 -0.20 -6.29
CA SER A 131 -20.33 -1.26 -6.85
C SER A 131 -19.69 -0.86 -8.20
N THR A 132 -20.44 -0.13 -9.03
CA THR A 132 -19.96 0.33 -10.35
C THR A 132 -18.89 1.42 -10.18
N PHE A 133 -19.16 2.44 -9.37
CA PHE A 133 -18.17 3.50 -9.11
C PHE A 133 -16.95 2.97 -8.35
N ALA A 134 -17.14 2.02 -7.44
CA ALA A 134 -16.07 1.27 -6.79
C ALA A 134 -15.15 0.58 -7.80
N ALA A 135 -15.72 -0.15 -8.76
CA ALA A 135 -14.95 -0.80 -9.81
C ALA A 135 -14.18 0.20 -10.68
N ILE A 136 -14.84 1.29 -11.11
CA ILE A 136 -14.20 2.35 -11.91
C ILE A 136 -13.03 3.01 -11.16
N PHE A 137 -13.24 3.33 -9.89
CA PHE A 137 -12.20 3.89 -9.02
C PHE A 137 -10.99 2.98 -8.93
N ASN A 138 -11.21 1.68 -8.71
CA ASN A 138 -10.15 0.68 -8.60
C ASN A 138 -9.43 0.42 -9.93
N VAL A 139 -10.11 0.54 -11.07
CA VAL A 139 -9.46 0.52 -12.39
C VAL A 139 -8.51 1.73 -12.54
N GLY A 140 -8.95 2.92 -12.15
CA GLY A 140 -8.10 4.12 -12.16
C GLY A 140 -6.90 3.99 -11.23
N TRP A 141 -7.11 3.42 -10.04
CA TRP A 141 -6.05 3.12 -9.09
C TRP A 141 -5.04 2.16 -9.70
N ALA A 142 -5.47 0.99 -10.18
CA ALA A 142 -4.61 0.02 -10.84
C ALA A 142 -3.75 0.65 -11.94
N ALA A 143 -4.36 1.48 -12.80
CA ALA A 143 -3.65 2.17 -13.86
C ALA A 143 -2.59 3.13 -13.32
N THR A 144 -2.91 3.90 -12.29
CA THR A 144 -1.98 4.85 -11.64
C THR A 144 -0.83 4.12 -10.96
N GLN A 145 -1.10 3.01 -10.29
CA GLN A 145 -0.12 2.22 -9.56
C GLN A 145 0.84 1.47 -10.48
N VAL A 146 0.33 0.75 -11.48
CA VAL A 146 1.17 -0.05 -12.37
C VAL A 146 2.08 0.86 -13.21
N SER A 147 1.52 1.94 -13.77
CA SER A 147 2.31 2.91 -14.55
C SER A 147 3.38 3.61 -13.71
N HIS A 148 3.08 3.99 -12.46
CA HIS A 148 4.06 4.66 -11.58
C HIS A 148 5.19 3.72 -11.14
N MET A 149 4.88 2.46 -10.84
CA MET A 149 5.85 1.45 -10.44
C MET A 149 6.80 1.05 -11.59
N SER A 150 6.28 0.92 -12.82
CA SER A 150 7.12 0.60 -13.98
C SER A 150 7.96 1.77 -14.45
N MET A 151 7.51 3.02 -14.26
CA MET A 151 8.22 4.22 -14.71
C MET A 151 9.61 4.39 -14.10
N VAL A 152 9.88 3.85 -12.89
CA VAL A 152 11.22 3.89 -12.27
C VAL A 152 12.28 3.31 -13.18
N ASN A 153 11.95 2.21 -13.86
CA ASN A 153 12.89 1.47 -14.71
C ASN A 153 13.27 2.28 -15.94
N CYS A 154 12.38 3.16 -16.42
CA CYS A 154 12.61 4.06 -17.54
C CYS A 154 13.28 5.39 -17.14
N ILE A 155 13.24 5.77 -15.85
CA ILE A 155 13.84 7.03 -15.37
C ILE A 155 15.33 6.86 -15.06
N THR A 156 15.77 5.69 -14.57
CA THR A 156 17.17 5.47 -14.19
C THR A 156 17.56 4.00 -14.11
N LEU A 157 18.77 3.68 -14.56
CA LEU A 157 19.44 2.39 -14.33
C LEU A 157 20.33 2.42 -13.08
N ASN A 158 20.58 3.60 -12.51
CA ASN A 158 21.41 3.74 -11.33
C ASN A 158 20.71 3.19 -10.08
N SER A 159 21.32 2.19 -9.44
CA SER A 159 20.77 1.54 -8.24
C SER A 159 20.53 2.50 -7.07
N THR A 160 21.37 3.52 -6.88
CA THR A 160 21.17 4.54 -5.84
C THR A 160 19.99 5.43 -6.19
N SER A 161 19.88 5.89 -7.43
CA SER A 161 18.72 6.67 -7.89
C SER A 161 17.41 5.90 -7.77
N ARG A 162 17.38 4.59 -8.06
CA ARG A 162 16.19 3.73 -7.86
C ARG A 162 15.74 3.71 -6.40
N VAL A 163 16.68 3.55 -5.46
CA VAL A 163 16.37 3.60 -4.04
C VAL A 163 15.89 4.98 -3.62
N VAL A 164 16.53 6.05 -4.09
CA VAL A 164 16.12 7.42 -3.78
C VAL A 164 14.68 7.69 -4.25
N LEU A 165 14.30 7.24 -5.46
CA LEU A 165 12.93 7.33 -5.97
C LEU A 165 11.94 6.52 -5.11
N ALA A 166 12.23 5.26 -4.83
CA ALA A 166 11.39 4.40 -3.99
C ALA A 166 11.23 4.97 -2.56
N SER A 167 12.30 5.52 -2.01
CA SER A 167 12.31 6.11 -0.68
C SER A 167 11.54 7.42 -0.61
N CYS A 168 11.65 8.26 -1.64
CA CYS A 168 10.86 9.48 -1.75
C CYS A 168 9.37 9.16 -1.88
N ARG A 169 9.01 8.18 -2.72
CA ARG A 169 7.63 7.67 -2.83
C ARG A 169 7.11 7.21 -1.47
N ASN A 170 7.82 6.33 -0.77
CA ASN A 170 7.39 5.84 0.54
C ASN A 170 7.25 6.97 1.58
N ALA A 171 8.14 7.97 1.56
CA ALA A 171 8.02 9.15 2.43
C ALA A 171 6.72 9.92 2.16
N PHE A 172 6.36 10.15 0.89
CA PHE A 172 5.08 10.79 0.54
C PHE A 172 3.87 9.91 0.87
N THR A 173 3.98 8.58 0.80
CA THR A 173 2.95 7.65 1.31
C THR A 173 2.73 7.85 2.82
N MET A 174 3.79 8.04 3.60
CA MET A 174 3.65 8.33 5.04
C MET A 174 3.00 9.70 5.29
N VAL A 175 3.36 10.71 4.50
CA VAL A 175 2.73 12.04 4.55
C VAL A 175 1.24 11.98 4.20
N ALA A 176 0.88 11.23 3.15
CA ALA A 176 -0.51 10.98 2.76
C ALA A 176 -1.32 10.40 3.94
N ASN A 177 -0.81 9.33 4.57
CA ASN A 177 -1.46 8.71 5.72
C ASN A 177 -1.58 9.68 6.90
N LEU A 178 -0.52 10.40 7.27
CA LEU A 178 -0.55 11.38 8.36
C LEU A 178 -1.52 12.54 8.07
N SER A 179 -1.59 13.00 6.83
CA SER A 179 -2.52 14.06 6.42
C SER A 179 -3.97 13.66 6.63
N LEU A 180 -4.31 12.39 6.43
CA LEU A 180 -5.65 11.85 6.67
C LEU A 180 -6.04 11.95 8.15
N TYR A 181 -5.12 11.61 9.07
CA TYR A 181 -5.34 11.78 10.51
C TYR A 181 -5.49 13.26 10.88
N ALA A 182 -4.69 14.14 10.28
CA ALA A 182 -4.79 15.58 10.51
C ALA A 182 -6.14 16.14 10.04
N VAL A 183 -6.60 15.75 8.85
CA VAL A 183 -7.90 16.14 8.31
C VAL A 183 -9.02 15.62 9.20
N ALA A 184 -9.00 14.34 9.59
CA ALA A 184 -9.98 13.77 10.50
C ALA A 184 -10.02 14.53 11.84
N PHE A 185 -8.85 14.82 12.42
CA PHE A 185 -8.74 15.61 13.65
C PHE A 185 -9.36 17.01 13.49
N VAL A 186 -9.05 17.73 12.40
CA VAL A 186 -9.62 19.06 12.13
C VAL A 186 -11.14 18.98 11.99
N VAL A 187 -11.66 18.03 11.20
CA VAL A 187 -13.10 17.82 11.03
C VAL A 187 -13.79 17.55 12.36
N PHE A 188 -13.25 16.67 13.21
CA PHE A 188 -13.83 16.38 14.53
C PHE A 188 -13.84 17.61 15.45
N ASN A 189 -12.77 18.41 15.45
CA ASN A 189 -12.72 19.62 16.28
C ASN A 189 -13.71 20.68 15.78
N LEU A 190 -13.87 20.85 14.47
CA LEU A 190 -14.81 21.80 13.88
C LEU A 190 -16.28 21.35 14.03
N THR A 191 -16.54 20.05 14.14
CA THR A 191 -17.91 19.47 14.22
C THR A 191 -18.47 19.46 15.66
N THR A 192 -17.76 20.02 16.64
CA THR A 192 -18.19 20.07 18.05
C THR A 192 -19.31 21.11 18.26
N ALA A 193 -20.57 20.73 17.99
CA ALA A 193 -21.75 21.42 18.56
C ALA A 193 -23.09 20.63 18.56
N LYS A 194 -23.17 19.36 18.12
CA LYS A 194 -24.43 18.60 18.20
C LYS A 194 -24.20 17.12 18.54
N THR A 195 -24.29 16.80 19.83
CA THR A 195 -24.53 15.47 20.41
C THR A 195 -23.30 14.57 20.61
N HIS A 196 -22.77 14.57 21.84
CA HIS A 196 -21.70 13.68 22.34
C HIS A 196 -22.02 12.17 22.27
N ALA A 197 -23.27 11.76 21.99
CA ALA A 197 -23.70 10.35 22.00
C ALA A 197 -23.62 9.64 20.62
N LEU A 198 -23.47 10.37 19.51
CA LEU A 198 -23.33 9.80 18.15
C LEU A 198 -21.87 9.65 17.72
N ILE A 199 -20.97 10.42 18.34
CA ILE A 199 -19.53 10.42 18.05
C ILE A 199 -18.85 9.13 18.52
N GLU A 200 -19.36 8.50 19.59
CA GLU A 200 -18.84 7.21 20.03
C GLU A 200 -19.01 6.16 18.92
N ASN A 201 -20.16 6.08 18.25
CA ASN A 201 -20.42 5.03 17.27
C ASN A 201 -19.71 5.18 15.92
N GLN A 202 -19.46 6.41 15.45
CA GLN A 202 -18.85 6.64 14.13
C GLN A 202 -17.31 6.76 14.17
N ALA A 203 -16.71 6.89 15.35
CA ALA A 203 -15.25 6.84 15.53
C ALA A 203 -14.70 5.39 15.66
N TYR A 204 -15.57 4.36 15.70
CA TYR A 204 -15.18 2.99 16.04
C TYR A 204 -14.48 2.17 14.93
N LEU A 205 -14.34 2.66 13.69
CA LEU A 205 -13.87 1.80 12.60
C LEU A 205 -12.43 2.01 12.09
N ALA A 206 -11.80 3.16 12.34
CA ALA A 206 -10.32 3.21 12.36
C ALA A 206 -9.74 2.47 13.60
N PHE A 207 -10.63 1.99 14.47
CA PHE A 207 -10.39 1.43 15.80
C PHE A 207 -10.50 -0.10 15.88
N PHE A 208 -10.91 -0.79 14.80
CA PHE A 208 -11.28 -2.22 14.89
C PHE A 208 -10.09 -3.19 15.08
N VAL A 209 -8.86 -2.67 15.12
CA VAL A 209 -7.65 -3.44 15.48
C VAL A 209 -7.23 -3.18 16.95
N ILE A 210 -7.98 -2.36 17.70
CA ILE A 210 -7.51 -1.82 19.00
C ILE A 210 -8.55 -1.98 20.12
N ASN A 211 -9.28 -3.09 20.13
CA ASN A 211 -10.11 -3.50 21.27
C ASN A 211 -9.47 -4.59 22.16
N ASP A 212 -8.35 -5.18 21.75
CA ASP A 212 -7.76 -6.32 22.48
C ASP A 212 -6.81 -5.95 23.63
N LEU A 213 -6.30 -4.71 23.66
CA LEU A 213 -5.31 -4.27 24.65
C LEU A 213 -5.86 -3.37 25.77
N ARG A 214 -7.16 -3.05 25.78
CA ARG A 214 -7.79 -2.10 26.75
C ARG A 214 -6.95 -0.81 26.98
N MET A 215 -6.31 -0.29 25.94
CA MET A 215 -5.56 0.98 26.03
C MET A 215 -6.52 2.18 25.96
N ALA A 216 -6.13 3.29 26.58
CA ALA A 216 -6.88 4.55 26.54
C ALA A 216 -7.14 5.00 25.08
N GLN A 217 -8.29 5.65 24.83
CA GLN A 217 -8.74 6.05 23.49
C GLN A 217 -7.71 6.87 22.70
N SER A 218 -6.85 7.64 23.38
CA SER A 218 -5.74 8.42 22.79
C SER A 218 -4.58 7.56 22.27
N ALA A 219 -4.29 6.41 22.90
CA ALA A 219 -3.21 5.51 22.49
C ALA A 219 -3.47 4.87 21.11
N LYS A 220 -4.74 4.78 20.73
CA LYS A 220 -5.22 4.04 19.56
C LYS A 220 -4.93 4.78 18.24
N ALA A 221 -4.88 6.12 18.27
CA ALA A 221 -4.40 6.93 17.15
C ALA A 221 -2.87 7.13 17.16
N LEU A 222 -2.25 7.06 18.34
CA LEU A 222 -0.84 7.36 18.52
C LEU A 222 0.08 6.28 17.94
N VAL A 223 -0.30 5.00 18.03
CA VAL A 223 0.52 3.89 17.51
C VAL A 223 0.72 3.96 15.99
N PRO A 224 -0.33 4.06 15.14
CA PRO A 224 -0.15 4.28 13.70
C PRO A 224 0.64 5.55 13.38
N ALA A 225 0.39 6.65 14.09
CA ALA A 225 1.13 7.90 13.89
C ALA A 225 2.64 7.73 14.15
N ILE A 226 3.03 7.01 15.21
CA ILE A 226 4.45 6.71 15.49
C ILE A 226 5.05 5.84 14.38
N ILE A 227 4.32 4.85 13.87
CA ILE A 227 4.77 4.01 12.74
C ILE A 227 5.04 4.89 11.51
N TYR A 228 4.10 5.76 11.14
CA TYR A 228 4.25 6.63 9.97
C TYR A 228 5.37 7.66 10.14
N ILE A 229 5.53 8.27 11.31
CA ILE A 229 6.60 9.24 11.58
C ILE A 229 7.98 8.56 11.55
N SER A 230 8.13 7.43 12.22
CA SER A 230 9.40 6.69 12.22
C SER A 230 9.75 6.14 10.82
N SER A 231 8.77 5.61 10.10
CA SER A 231 8.93 5.18 8.70
C SER A 231 9.32 6.33 7.77
N PHE A 232 8.72 7.51 7.95
CA PHE A 232 9.07 8.73 7.21
C PHE A 232 10.54 9.12 7.44
N ILE A 233 10.98 9.21 8.71
CA ILE A 233 12.36 9.57 9.06
C ILE A 233 13.36 8.60 8.43
N VAL A 234 13.09 7.29 8.52
CA VAL A 234 13.96 6.26 7.91
C VAL A 234 13.98 6.42 6.40
N SER A 235 12.83 6.63 5.75
CA SER A 235 12.74 6.82 4.30
C SER A 235 13.53 8.04 3.82
N VAL A 236 13.49 9.16 4.54
CA VAL A 236 14.33 10.32 4.20
C VAL A 236 15.82 9.98 4.38
N SER A 237 16.17 9.29 5.47
CA SER A 237 17.56 8.91 5.77
C SER A 237 18.17 7.96 4.71
N LEU A 238 17.36 7.05 4.14
CA LEU A 238 17.82 6.10 3.13
C LEU A 238 18.22 6.77 1.80
N GLN A 239 17.81 8.03 1.56
CA GLN A 239 18.16 8.77 0.34
C GLN A 239 19.64 9.20 0.31
N GLU A 240 20.27 9.36 1.48
CA GLU A 240 21.66 9.83 1.60
C GLU A 240 22.69 8.68 1.58
N VAL A 241 22.22 7.43 1.50
CA VAL A 241 23.08 6.25 1.54
C VAL A 241 23.48 5.85 0.11
N PRO A 242 24.76 5.55 -0.16
CA PRO A 242 25.14 4.96 -1.44
C PRO A 242 24.71 3.49 -1.51
N TRP A 243 24.06 3.09 -2.59
CA TRP A 243 23.45 1.77 -2.71
C TRP A 243 24.20 0.85 -3.66
N THR A 244 24.24 -0.42 -3.26
CA THR A 244 24.72 -1.54 -4.07
C THR A 244 23.74 -2.71 -3.91
N ALA A 245 23.73 -3.64 -4.85
CA ALA A 245 22.89 -4.84 -4.77
C ALA A 245 23.04 -5.60 -3.44
N GLN A 246 24.26 -5.68 -2.90
CA GLN A 246 24.51 -6.33 -1.61
C GLN A 246 23.95 -5.52 -0.43
N ARG A 247 24.03 -4.19 -0.48
CA ARG A 247 23.43 -3.31 0.54
C ARG A 247 21.91 -3.38 0.51
N LEU A 248 21.28 -3.45 -0.66
CA LEU A 248 19.83 -3.65 -0.78
C LEU A 248 19.40 -4.91 -0.03
N LYS A 249 20.03 -6.07 -0.31
CA LYS A 249 19.74 -7.33 0.38
C LYS A 249 19.96 -7.25 1.88
N ALA A 250 21.04 -6.61 2.31
CA ALA A 250 21.37 -6.47 3.72
C ALA A 250 20.31 -5.64 4.48
N TYR A 251 19.91 -4.48 3.94
CA TYR A 251 18.91 -3.61 4.56
C TYR A 251 17.50 -4.23 4.52
N PHE A 252 17.14 -4.90 3.42
CA PHE A 252 15.90 -5.68 3.34
C PHE A 252 15.85 -6.76 4.41
N SER A 253 16.96 -7.52 4.56
CA SER A 253 17.07 -8.59 5.55
C SER A 253 17.04 -8.06 6.98
N ALA A 254 17.70 -6.92 7.24
CA ALA A 254 17.63 -6.26 8.54
C ALA A 254 16.19 -5.85 8.90
N GLY A 255 15.46 -5.25 7.95
CA GLY A 255 14.04 -4.92 8.14
C GLY A 255 13.19 -6.16 8.43
N GLY A 256 13.41 -7.26 7.69
CA GLY A 256 12.70 -8.52 7.92
C GLY A 256 12.96 -9.14 9.29
N ILE A 257 14.20 -9.12 9.78
CA ILE A 257 14.55 -9.60 11.12
C ILE A 257 13.87 -8.74 12.19
N ILE A 258 13.86 -7.41 12.04
CA ILE A 258 13.15 -6.52 12.96
C ILE A 258 11.66 -6.83 12.95
N TRP A 259 11.05 -7.10 11.79
CA TRP A 259 9.65 -7.50 11.68
C TRP A 259 9.35 -8.82 12.42
N VAL A 260 10.19 -9.84 12.25
CA VAL A 260 10.05 -11.13 12.96
C VAL A 260 10.16 -10.95 14.47
N PHE A 261 11.14 -10.15 14.92
CA PHE A 261 11.28 -9.80 16.33
C PHE A 261 10.03 -9.08 16.84
N CYS A 262 9.55 -8.07 16.12
CA CYS A 262 8.38 -7.30 16.51
C CYS A 262 7.13 -8.19 16.60
N GLY A 263 6.88 -9.02 15.58
CA GLY A 263 5.73 -9.93 15.55
C GLY A 263 5.76 -10.95 16.70
N THR A 264 6.93 -11.50 17.01
CA THR A 264 7.11 -12.40 18.16
C THR A 264 6.80 -11.68 19.48
N MET A 265 7.27 -10.43 19.64
CA MET A 265 6.98 -9.62 20.82
C MET A 265 5.49 -9.30 20.94
N ILE A 266 4.79 -8.95 19.85
CA ILE A 266 3.32 -8.70 19.86
C ILE A 266 2.56 -9.92 20.37
N LEU A 267 2.94 -11.13 19.97
CA LEU A 267 2.27 -12.35 20.37
C LEU A 267 2.39 -12.62 21.89
N ILE A 268 3.58 -12.42 22.44
CA ILE A 268 3.90 -12.73 23.84
C ILE A 268 3.55 -11.58 24.81
N LEU A 269 3.42 -10.33 24.32
CA LEU A 269 3.29 -9.15 25.18
C LEU A 269 2.08 -9.23 26.13
N PRO A 270 2.26 -9.25 27.46
CA PRO A 270 1.14 -9.25 28.41
C PRO A 270 0.43 -7.89 28.44
N LYS A 271 -0.88 -7.90 28.71
CA LYS A 271 -1.72 -6.68 28.73
C LYS A 271 -1.25 -5.60 29.72
N SER A 272 -0.55 -5.99 30.79
CA SER A 272 0.02 -5.08 31.80
C SER A 272 1.19 -4.24 31.28
N LEU A 273 1.85 -4.64 30.20
CA LEU A 273 3.01 -3.98 29.62
C LEU A 273 2.66 -3.21 28.34
N ASN A 274 1.48 -2.58 28.32
CA ASN A 274 0.96 -1.90 27.13
C ASN A 274 1.85 -0.73 26.64
N GLY A 275 2.65 -0.11 27.52
CA GLY A 275 3.60 0.95 27.16
C GLY A 275 4.69 0.49 26.19
N PHE A 276 5.04 -0.79 26.17
CA PHE A 276 6.01 -1.34 25.22
C PHE A 276 5.53 -1.27 23.78
N MET A 277 4.21 -1.16 23.53
CA MET A 277 3.67 -1.00 22.19
C MET A 277 4.18 0.27 21.49
N TYR A 278 4.49 1.34 22.24
CA TYR A 278 5.04 2.57 21.66
C TYR A 278 6.48 2.40 21.17
N ILE A 279 7.29 1.60 21.88
CA ILE A 279 8.64 1.26 21.44
C ILE A 279 8.55 0.35 20.22
N LEU A 280 7.65 -0.65 20.28
CA LEU A 280 7.43 -1.60 19.21
C LEU A 280 6.94 -0.93 17.92
N SER A 281 6.09 0.11 18.03
CA SER A 281 5.63 0.89 16.88
C SER A 281 6.76 1.65 16.17
N ILE A 282 7.78 2.10 16.90
CA ILE A 282 8.99 2.70 16.28
C ILE A 282 9.74 1.62 15.49
N CYS A 283 9.96 0.44 16.09
CA CYS A 283 10.64 -0.66 15.42
C CYS A 283 9.88 -1.14 14.17
N ILE A 284 8.54 -1.22 14.23
CA ILE A 284 7.69 -1.56 13.09
C ILE A 284 7.82 -0.51 11.99
N GLY A 285 7.80 0.79 12.31
CA GLY A 285 7.97 1.84 11.31
C GLY A 285 9.34 1.78 10.62
N ILE A 286 10.42 1.52 11.39
CA ILE A 286 11.76 1.29 10.84
C ILE A 286 11.77 0.07 9.91
N ALA A 287 11.23 -1.06 10.37
CA ALA A 287 11.20 -2.31 9.60
C ALA A 287 10.40 -2.15 8.31
N ASN A 288 9.25 -1.48 8.37
CA ASN A 288 8.40 -1.17 7.23
C ASN A 288 9.14 -0.33 6.18
N ALA A 289 9.78 0.78 6.58
CA ALA A 289 10.53 1.61 5.65
C ALA A 289 11.69 0.84 5.00
N LEU A 290 12.45 0.07 5.79
CA LEU A 290 13.55 -0.73 5.28
C LEU A 290 13.07 -1.73 4.22
N MET A 291 12.07 -2.56 4.53
CA MET A 291 11.59 -3.59 3.62
C MET A 291 10.88 -3.00 2.40
N MET A 292 10.02 -1.99 2.57
CA MET A 292 9.25 -1.39 1.47
C MET A 292 10.18 -0.72 0.45
N VAL A 293 11.09 0.14 0.92
CA VAL A 293 12.01 0.88 0.05
C VAL A 293 12.97 -0.05 -0.68
N THR A 294 13.61 -0.97 0.05
CA THR A 294 14.57 -1.89 -0.56
C THR A 294 13.89 -2.97 -1.40
N GLY A 295 12.67 -3.39 -1.06
CA GLY A 295 11.86 -4.34 -1.83
C GLY A 295 11.48 -3.79 -3.20
N ILE A 296 10.90 -2.59 -3.25
CA ILE A 296 10.58 -1.90 -4.52
C ILE A 296 11.86 -1.69 -5.35
N SER A 297 12.96 -1.29 -4.70
CA SER A 297 14.23 -1.08 -5.39
C SER A 297 14.81 -2.37 -5.97
N MET A 298 14.70 -3.49 -5.26
CA MET A 298 15.11 -4.81 -5.74
C MET A 298 14.25 -5.27 -6.92
N GLN A 299 12.93 -5.01 -6.88
CA GLN A 299 12.03 -5.27 -8.01
C GLN A 299 12.51 -4.52 -9.26
N SER A 300 12.80 -3.23 -9.16
CA SER A 300 13.34 -2.46 -10.28
C SER A 300 14.69 -2.98 -10.78
N VAL A 301 15.58 -3.43 -9.87
CA VAL A 301 16.86 -4.04 -10.24
C VAL A 301 16.69 -5.39 -10.95
N LEU A 302 15.67 -6.16 -10.63
CA LEU A 302 15.39 -7.43 -11.32
C LEU A 302 14.82 -7.24 -12.73
N ILE A 303 14.01 -6.20 -12.94
CA ILE A 303 13.51 -5.83 -14.27
C ILE A 303 14.66 -5.31 -15.15
N ASP A 304 15.66 -4.67 -14.53
CA ASP A 304 16.92 -4.22 -15.14
C ASP A 304 16.74 -3.42 -16.44
N THR A 305 17.44 -3.80 -17.53
CA THR A 305 17.44 -3.11 -18.82
C THR A 305 16.40 -3.65 -19.80
N ASP A 306 15.81 -4.82 -19.54
CA ASP A 306 14.78 -5.38 -20.42
C ASP A 306 13.42 -4.79 -20.04
N LEU A 307 13.14 -3.64 -20.64
CA LEU A 307 11.88 -2.91 -20.42
C LEU A 307 10.69 -3.60 -21.09
N ASN A 308 10.93 -4.59 -21.96
CA ASN A 308 9.86 -5.37 -22.59
C ASN A 308 9.14 -6.21 -21.53
N GLY A 309 7.87 -5.88 -21.25
CA GLY A 309 7.10 -6.60 -20.24
C GLY A 309 7.25 -6.04 -18.81
N CYS A 310 7.94 -4.90 -18.62
CA CYS A 310 8.18 -4.38 -17.28
C CYS A 310 6.89 -3.97 -16.55
N ALA A 311 5.90 -3.42 -17.26
CA ALA A 311 4.63 -3.04 -16.68
C ALA A 311 3.76 -4.26 -16.37
N PHE A 312 3.79 -5.30 -17.19
CA PHE A 312 3.16 -6.59 -16.95
C PHE A 312 3.74 -7.28 -15.71
N VAL A 313 5.06 -7.24 -15.52
CA VAL A 313 5.69 -7.76 -14.29
C VAL A 313 5.23 -6.96 -13.07
N CYS A 314 5.24 -5.63 -13.12
CA CYS A 314 4.72 -4.77 -12.04
C CYS A 314 3.23 -5.00 -11.75
N GLY A 315 2.43 -5.20 -12.81
CA GLY A 315 1.01 -5.54 -12.73
C GLY A 315 0.77 -6.90 -12.07
N SER A 316 1.54 -7.91 -12.47
CA SER A 316 1.49 -9.26 -11.90
C SER A 316 1.87 -9.30 -10.44
N LEU A 317 2.92 -8.56 -10.05
CA LEU A 317 3.31 -8.42 -8.64
C LEU A 317 2.21 -7.72 -7.83
N SER A 318 1.58 -6.68 -8.38
CA SER A 318 0.47 -5.98 -7.72
C SER A 318 -0.77 -6.86 -7.59
N PHE A 319 -1.06 -7.72 -8.57
CA PHE A 319 -2.12 -8.71 -8.49
C PHE A 319 -1.84 -9.75 -7.40
N LEU A 320 -0.61 -10.27 -7.33
CA LEU A 320 -0.21 -11.23 -6.29
C LEU A 320 -0.31 -10.63 -4.89
N ASP A 321 0.06 -9.36 -4.71
CA ASP A 321 -0.08 -8.65 -3.44
C ASP A 321 -1.56 -8.63 -2.97
N LYS A 322 -2.48 -8.33 -3.88
CA LYS A 322 -3.93 -8.29 -3.59
C LYS A 322 -4.51 -9.66 -3.26
N ILE A 323 -4.14 -10.69 -4.01
CA ILE A 323 -4.56 -12.07 -3.72
C ILE A 323 -4.00 -12.55 -2.38
N SER A 324 -2.72 -12.26 -2.11
CA SER A 324 -2.07 -12.61 -0.85
C SER A 324 -2.73 -11.92 0.35
N CYS A 325 -3.04 -10.62 0.22
CA CYS A 325 -3.78 -9.86 1.22
C CYS A 325 -5.18 -10.45 1.46
N GLY A 326 -5.92 -10.76 0.39
CA GLY A 326 -7.24 -11.39 0.47
C GLY A 326 -7.21 -12.76 1.16
N LEU A 327 -6.22 -13.61 0.84
CA LEU A 327 -6.04 -14.90 1.50
C LEU A 327 -5.69 -14.74 2.98
N ALA A 328 -4.81 -13.79 3.33
CA ALA A 328 -4.46 -13.50 4.72
C ALA A 328 -5.70 -13.05 5.52
N LEU A 329 -6.53 -12.17 4.96
CA LEU A 329 -7.78 -11.73 5.58
C LEU A 329 -8.77 -12.89 5.74
N PHE A 330 -8.91 -13.75 4.74
CA PHE A 330 -9.77 -14.93 4.81
C PHE A 330 -9.36 -15.87 5.96
N VAL A 331 -8.06 -16.13 6.09
CA VAL A 331 -7.51 -16.95 7.19
C VAL A 331 -7.81 -16.29 8.55
N LEU A 332 -7.57 -14.98 8.68
CA LEU A 332 -7.86 -14.25 9.92
C LEU A 332 -9.35 -14.29 10.29
N GLN A 333 -10.24 -14.13 9.30
CA GLN A 333 -11.68 -14.18 9.52
C GLN A 333 -12.16 -15.59 9.89
N SER A 334 -11.57 -16.64 9.31
CA SER A 334 -11.87 -18.03 9.68
C SER A 334 -11.58 -18.30 11.16
N PHE A 335 -10.44 -17.81 11.67
CA PHE A 335 -10.12 -17.90 13.10
C PHE A 335 -11.08 -17.10 13.98
N GLN A 336 -11.53 -15.93 13.51
CA GLN A 336 -12.50 -15.11 14.26
C GLN A 336 -13.86 -15.79 14.39
N ASN A 337 -14.35 -16.44 13.34
CA ASN A 337 -15.64 -17.15 13.35
C ASN A 337 -15.61 -18.37 14.29
N ILE A 338 -14.51 -19.12 14.32
CA ILE A 338 -14.32 -20.24 15.25
C ILE A 338 -14.38 -19.75 16.71
N GLN A 339 -13.80 -18.57 16.99
CA GLN A 339 -13.82 -17.97 18.33
C GLN A 339 -15.24 -17.59 18.79
N THR A 340 -16.09 -17.11 17.88
CA THR A 340 -17.48 -16.73 18.21
C THR A 340 -18.38 -17.93 18.46
N ASP A 341 -18.15 -19.06 17.79
CA ASP A 341 -18.93 -20.29 18.01
C ASP A 341 -18.62 -20.96 19.36
N VAL A 342 -17.35 -20.90 19.79
CA VAL A 342 -16.90 -21.45 21.11
C VAL A 342 -17.35 -20.57 22.29
N ALA A 343 -17.70 -19.30 22.05
CA ALA A 343 -18.20 -18.38 23.09
C ALA A 343 -19.72 -18.51 23.37
N SER A 344 -20.36 -19.57 22.90
CA SER A 344 -21.69 -19.97 23.36
C SER A 344 -21.61 -20.68 24.74
N PRO A 345 -22.58 -20.53 25.65
CA PRO A 345 -22.33 -20.63 27.09
C PRO A 345 -22.38 -22.08 27.59
N VAL A 346 -21.36 -22.89 27.32
CA VAL A 346 -21.14 -24.16 28.02
C VAL A 346 -19.64 -24.36 28.27
N GLU A 347 -19.30 -24.58 29.54
CA GLU A 347 -17.99 -25.01 30.07
C GLU A 347 -16.92 -23.94 30.33
N ALA A 348 -17.17 -23.19 31.40
CA ALA A 348 -16.11 -22.75 32.30
C ALA A 348 -15.51 -23.95 33.06
N THR A 349 -14.42 -24.54 32.54
CA THR A 349 -13.55 -25.44 33.32
C THR A 349 -12.07 -25.25 32.98
N ASN A 350 -11.36 -24.62 33.92
CA ASN A 350 -9.94 -24.79 34.29
C ASN A 350 -8.97 -25.44 33.28
N SER A 351 -8.72 -24.75 32.18
CA SER A 351 -7.40 -24.76 31.53
C SER A 351 -7.17 -23.33 31.05
N ASN A 352 -6.12 -22.65 31.51
CA ASN A 352 -5.75 -21.30 31.02
C ASN A 352 -5.55 -21.38 29.50
N PRO A 353 -6.53 -21.00 28.65
CA PRO A 353 -6.25 -20.93 27.23
C PRO A 353 -5.46 -19.64 27.09
N ILE A 354 -4.26 -19.72 26.52
CA ILE A 354 -3.53 -18.50 26.14
C ILE A 354 -4.43 -17.78 25.12
N TYR A 355 -5.18 -16.78 25.59
CA TYR A 355 -6.12 -16.02 24.76
C TYR A 355 -5.30 -15.07 23.88
N ILE A 356 -4.84 -15.56 22.74
CA ILE A 356 -4.19 -14.75 21.70
C ILE A 356 -5.30 -14.25 20.78
N SER A 357 -5.54 -12.94 20.76
CA SER A 357 -6.61 -12.40 19.92
C SER A 357 -6.24 -12.45 18.43
N VAL A 358 -7.25 -12.52 17.58
CA VAL A 358 -7.12 -12.51 16.10
C VAL A 358 -6.28 -11.32 15.62
N THR A 359 -6.42 -10.17 16.28
CA THR A 359 -5.63 -8.97 16.03
C THR A 359 -4.12 -9.20 16.24
N ARG A 360 -3.72 -9.94 17.27
CA ARG A 360 -2.30 -10.26 17.51
C ARG A 360 -1.76 -11.23 16.47
N PHE A 361 -2.60 -12.16 15.99
CA PHE A 361 -2.24 -13.02 14.87
C PHE A 361 -2.07 -12.22 13.58
N GLY A 362 -3.01 -11.32 13.27
CA GLY A 362 -2.99 -10.50 12.05
C GLY A 362 -1.87 -9.47 12.01
N LEU A 363 -1.57 -8.81 13.12
CA LEU A 363 -0.50 -7.81 13.20
C LEU A 363 0.88 -8.40 13.54
N GLY A 364 0.91 -9.53 14.23
CA GLY A 364 2.15 -10.13 14.72
C GLY A 364 2.61 -11.31 13.88
N LEU A 365 1.82 -12.38 13.85
CA LEU A 365 2.24 -13.65 13.24
C LEU A 365 2.32 -13.57 11.71
N VAL A 366 1.28 -13.05 11.05
CA VAL A 366 1.22 -13.03 9.58
C VAL A 366 2.38 -12.22 8.98
N PRO A 367 2.62 -10.95 9.39
CA PRO A 367 3.76 -10.18 8.89
C PRO A 367 5.11 -10.81 9.21
N ALA A 368 5.26 -11.44 10.39
CA ALA A 368 6.51 -12.11 10.77
C ALA A 368 6.80 -13.33 9.87
N ILE A 369 5.80 -14.16 9.56
CA ILE A 369 5.98 -15.30 8.64
C ILE A 369 6.32 -14.78 7.24
N CYS A 370 5.58 -13.80 6.73
CA CYS A 370 5.86 -13.19 5.43
C CYS A 370 7.27 -12.59 5.37
N ALA A 371 7.70 -11.89 6.41
CA ALA A 371 9.04 -11.34 6.50
C ALA A 371 10.11 -12.43 6.53
N LEU A 372 9.91 -13.51 7.29
CA LEU A 372 10.84 -14.64 7.35
C LEU A 372 11.01 -15.29 5.97
N VAL A 373 9.90 -15.56 5.28
CA VAL A 373 9.91 -16.10 3.91
C VAL A 373 10.60 -15.14 2.95
N ALA A 374 10.29 -13.84 3.03
CA ALA A 374 10.91 -12.83 2.17
C ALA A 374 12.43 -12.75 2.37
N VAL A 375 12.91 -12.84 3.62
CA VAL A 375 14.34 -12.88 3.93
C VAL A 375 14.99 -14.14 3.35
N ALA A 376 14.36 -15.31 3.52
CA ALA A 376 14.85 -16.56 2.95
C ALA A 376 14.97 -16.52 1.42
N VAL A 377 13.94 -15.98 0.74
CA VAL A 377 13.96 -15.78 -0.72
C VAL A 377 15.07 -14.82 -1.13
N THR A 378 15.25 -13.71 -0.40
CA THR A 378 16.28 -12.71 -0.69
C THR A 378 17.70 -13.30 -0.64
N PHE A 379 17.96 -14.26 0.25
CA PHE A 379 19.24 -14.96 0.30
C PHE A 379 19.51 -15.81 -0.95
N THR A 380 18.48 -16.37 -1.57
CA THR A 380 18.60 -17.15 -2.80
C THR A 380 18.68 -16.29 -4.07
N MET A 381 18.39 -15.00 -3.95
CA MET A 381 18.26 -14.07 -5.07
C MET A 381 19.61 -13.59 -5.60
N LYS A 382 19.84 -13.80 -6.90
CA LYS A 382 21.02 -13.32 -7.62
C LYS A 382 20.74 -11.96 -8.27
N LEU A 383 20.98 -10.88 -7.54
CA LEU A 383 21.05 -9.54 -8.11
C LEU A 383 22.36 -9.41 -8.88
N HIS A 384 22.28 -9.27 -10.22
CA HIS A 384 23.46 -9.12 -11.06
C HIS A 384 24.13 -7.76 -10.82
N HIS A 385 25.45 -7.70 -11.04
CA HIS A 385 26.13 -6.44 -11.29
C HIS A 385 25.76 -5.98 -12.71
N PRO A 386 25.31 -4.74 -12.91
CA PRO A 386 24.97 -4.26 -14.24
C PRO A 386 26.25 -4.25 -15.08
N LEU A 387 26.37 -5.21 -16.00
CA LEU A 387 27.25 -5.10 -17.14
C LEU A 387 26.39 -4.49 -18.24
N SER A 388 26.63 -3.20 -18.49
CA SER A 388 26.01 -2.38 -19.52
C SER A 388 25.83 -3.15 -20.84
N LYS A 389 24.59 -3.51 -21.17
CA LYS A 389 24.19 -3.80 -22.55
C LYS A 389 23.27 -2.68 -23.02
N PRO A 390 23.48 -2.17 -24.25
CA PRO A 390 22.75 -1.01 -24.76
C PRO A 390 21.27 -1.33 -24.97
N LEU A 391 20.42 -0.34 -24.68
CA LEU A 391 18.97 -0.38 -24.88
C LEU A 391 18.63 -0.45 -26.37
N VAL A 392 17.64 -1.28 -26.72
CA VAL A 392 16.97 -1.25 -28.02
C VAL A 392 15.62 -0.57 -27.80
N GLU A 393 15.55 0.72 -28.14
CA GLU A 393 14.40 1.63 -28.21
C GLU A 393 13.89 2.36 -26.94
N PRO A 394 13.66 3.69 -27.03
CA PRO A 394 13.07 4.50 -25.96
C PRO A 394 11.52 4.48 -26.00
N LEU A 395 10.89 4.00 -24.92
CA LEU A 395 9.42 3.97 -24.72
C LEU A 395 8.84 5.25 -24.07
N LEU A 396 9.62 6.33 -24.01
CA LEU A 396 9.27 7.59 -23.34
C LEU A 396 8.75 8.71 -24.27
N VAL A 397 8.39 8.38 -25.51
CA VAL A 397 7.71 9.32 -26.42
C VAL A 397 6.22 9.39 -26.13
#